data_AF-A0A832VFR8-F1
#
_entry.id   AF-A0A832VFR8-F1
#
_cell.length_a   1.000
_cell.length_b   1.000
_cell.length_c   1.000
_cell.angle_alpha   90.00
_cell.angle_beta   90.00
_cell.angle_gamma   90.00
#
_symmetry.space_group_name_H-M   'P 1'
#
loop_
_entity.id
_entity.type
_entity.pdbx_description
1 polymer ?
#
loop_
_entity_poly.entity_id
_entity_poly.type
_entity_poly.pdbx_seq_one_letter_code
_entity_poly.pdbx_strand_id
1 'polypeptide(L)'
;MDAKLKARTLTIVGILLIGVNFLVLAPFVAGQVETGVGEVVQSGYDGLNDDGEYDPYFDYNDDWNVSYADRVYFAYSITNADALNSAEASMPEFTKMGPFIYNVTTTREILDFDSDAGTITYSEYDSFAWCEDCVWVDDDGNDVASESGTTEISNMNILWNTQRIAGIATGIEYGEIFAKAGYAQMMLINDMQNRAPSIWASEEIDLMVPGASAALQQAGYDEATADAMAPAAVLQGAYDNWLAQSGADDASPDFAASAQSILYDAV
;
A
#
# COMPACT_ATOMS: atom_id res chain seq x y z
N MET A 1 -47.00 -54.74 40.33
CA MET A 1 -46.61 -53.62 39.43
C MET A 1 -46.43 -54.19 38.03
N ASP A 2 -47.24 -53.76 37.07
CA ASP A 2 -47.25 -54.24 35.68
C ASP A 2 -45.85 -54.08 35.04
N ALA A 3 -45.39 -55.08 34.28
CA ALA A 3 -44.09 -55.09 33.62
C ALA A 3 -43.93 -53.88 32.67
N LYS A 4 -45.03 -53.42 32.06
CA LYS A 4 -45.04 -52.21 31.23
C LYS A 4 -44.82 -50.92 32.04
N LEU A 5 -45.31 -50.87 33.28
CA LEU A 5 -45.10 -49.73 34.17
C LEU A 5 -43.64 -49.68 34.66
N LYS A 6 -43.05 -50.83 34.99
CA LYS A 6 -41.61 -50.96 35.32
C LYS A 6 -40.72 -50.50 34.18
N ALA A 7 -40.99 -50.94 32.95
CA ALA A 7 -40.20 -50.56 31.78
C ALA A 7 -40.25 -49.05 31.53
N ARG A 8 -41.43 -48.43 31.62
CA ARG A 8 -41.60 -46.97 31.46
C ARG A 8 -40.85 -46.18 32.54
N THR A 9 -40.94 -46.58 33.80
CA THR A 9 -40.22 -45.92 34.89
C THR A 9 -38.71 -46.02 34.71
N LEU A 10 -38.19 -47.18 34.30
CA LEU A 10 -36.75 -47.37 34.06
C LEU A 10 -36.23 -46.53 32.88
N THR A 11 -36.99 -46.41 31.77
CA THR A 11 -36.62 -45.55 30.64
C THR A 11 -36.62 -44.07 31.04
N ILE A 12 -37.63 -43.61 31.79
CA ILE A 12 -37.72 -42.22 32.25
C ILE A 12 -36.56 -41.89 33.19
N VAL A 13 -36.27 -42.78 34.15
CA VAL A 13 -35.14 -42.61 35.08
C VAL A 13 -33.81 -42.64 34.33
N GLY A 14 -33.65 -43.51 33.32
CA GLY A 14 -32.45 -43.55 32.47
C GLY A 14 -32.20 -42.23 31.72
N ILE A 15 -33.24 -41.67 31.09
CA ILE A 15 -33.15 -40.37 30.39
C ILE A 15 -32.87 -39.24 31.39
N LEU A 16 -33.50 -39.27 32.57
CA LEU A 16 -33.24 -38.31 33.65
C LEU A 16 -31.78 -38.35 34.13
N LEU A 17 -31.20 -39.55 34.31
CA LEU A 17 -29.81 -39.71 34.73
C LEU A 17 -28.84 -39.20 33.68
N ILE A 18 -29.10 -39.44 32.38
CA ILE A 18 -28.31 -38.87 31.29
C ILE A 18 -28.45 -37.34 31.28
N GLY A 19 -29.65 -36.81 31.47
CA GLY A 19 -29.92 -35.37 31.56
C GLY A 19 -29.18 -34.71 32.73
N VAL A 20 -29.18 -35.33 33.91
CA VAL A 20 -28.44 -34.82 35.08
C VAL A 20 -26.93 -34.89 34.84
N ASN A 21 -26.43 -35.96 34.23
CA ASN A 21 -25.00 -36.08 33.95
C ASN A 21 -24.54 -35.01 32.96
N PHE A 22 -25.26 -34.82 31.86
CA PHE A 22 -24.87 -33.91 30.78
C PHE A 22 -25.18 -32.43 31.09
N LEU A 23 -26.32 -32.11 31.70
CA LEU A 23 -26.76 -30.72 31.90
C LEU A 23 -26.36 -30.15 33.26
N VAL A 24 -25.99 -30.99 34.23
CA VAL A 24 -25.69 -30.53 35.60
C VAL A 24 -24.26 -30.90 35.99
N LEU A 25 -23.90 -32.19 35.97
CA LEU A 25 -22.60 -32.64 36.46
C LEU A 25 -21.45 -32.23 35.55
N ALA A 26 -21.56 -32.43 34.23
CA ALA A 26 -20.53 -32.03 33.28
C ALA A 26 -20.20 -30.53 33.30
N PRO A 27 -21.17 -29.60 33.24
CA PRO A 27 -20.88 -28.17 33.33
C PRO A 27 -20.42 -27.74 34.73
N PHE A 28 -20.89 -28.39 35.81
CA PHE A 28 -20.40 -28.11 37.16
C PHE A 28 -18.92 -28.49 37.30
N VAL A 29 -18.52 -29.68 36.84
CA VAL A 29 -17.12 -30.11 36.86
C VAL A 29 -16.27 -29.23 35.94
N ALA A 30 -16.76 -28.87 34.75
CA ALA A 30 -16.06 -27.97 33.85
C ALA A 30 -15.81 -26.59 34.48
N GLY A 31 -16.81 -26.00 35.13
CA GLY A 31 -16.66 -24.70 35.82
C GLY A 31 -15.73 -24.75 37.02
N GLN A 32 -15.67 -25.87 37.74
CA GLN A 32 -14.70 -26.08 38.83
C GLN A 32 -13.26 -26.24 38.29
N VAL A 33 -13.08 -26.92 37.16
CA VAL A 33 -11.78 -27.02 36.49
C VAL A 33 -11.34 -25.67 35.94
N GLU A 34 -12.24 -24.91 35.31
CA GLU A 34 -11.95 -23.56 34.82
C GLU A 34 -11.52 -22.62 35.95
N THR A 35 -12.25 -22.64 37.07
CA THR A 35 -11.92 -21.83 38.26
C THR A 35 -10.58 -22.27 38.85
N GLY A 36 -10.36 -23.58 39.02
CA GLY A 36 -9.11 -24.10 39.58
C GLY A 36 -7.90 -23.84 38.68
N VAL A 37 -8.06 -23.92 37.35
CA VAL A 37 -7.00 -23.57 36.40
C VAL A 37 -6.74 -22.06 36.43
N GLY A 38 -7.79 -21.23 36.49
CA GLY A 38 -7.64 -19.78 36.60
C GLY A 38 -6.88 -19.36 37.86
N GLU A 39 -7.23 -19.94 39.02
CA GLU A 39 -6.54 -19.68 40.28
C GLU A 39 -5.08 -20.14 40.26
N VAL A 40 -4.79 -21.34 39.76
CA VAL A 40 -3.42 -21.87 39.67
C VAL A 40 -2.54 -21.06 38.70
N VAL A 41 -3.11 -20.62 37.58
CA VAL A 41 -2.38 -19.77 36.62
C VAL A 41 -2.14 -18.39 37.23
N GLN A 42 -3.13 -17.81 37.90
CA GLN A 42 -2.99 -16.47 38.49
C GLN A 42 -2.03 -16.46 39.68
N SER A 43 -2.05 -17.48 40.55
CA SER A 43 -1.14 -17.58 41.70
C SER A 43 0.27 -18.02 41.33
N GLY A 44 0.49 -18.54 40.12
CA GLY A 44 1.81 -18.95 39.63
C GLY A 44 2.51 -17.88 38.79
N TYR A 45 1.91 -16.69 38.66
CA TYR A 45 2.43 -15.54 37.94
C TYR A 45 1.99 -14.26 38.65
N ASP A 46 2.26 -14.15 39.94
CA ASP A 46 1.91 -13.00 40.77
C ASP A 46 3.14 -12.19 41.24
N GLY A 47 4.35 -12.66 40.91
CA GLY A 47 5.61 -12.01 41.25
C GLY A 47 5.95 -12.08 42.73
N LEU A 48 5.31 -12.98 43.48
CA LEU A 48 5.56 -13.21 44.89
C LEU A 48 6.20 -14.59 45.11
N ASN A 49 7.14 -14.67 46.04
CA ASN A 49 7.68 -15.95 46.48
C ASN A 49 6.75 -16.65 47.50
N ASP A 50 7.11 -17.87 47.89
CA ASP A 50 6.37 -18.68 48.90
C ASP A 50 6.15 -17.94 50.25
N ASP A 51 7.00 -16.97 50.58
CA ASP A 51 6.92 -16.17 51.81
C ASP A 51 6.08 -14.88 51.63
N GLY A 52 5.57 -14.62 50.43
CA GLY A 52 4.78 -13.44 50.07
C GLY A 52 5.60 -12.16 49.88
N GLU A 53 6.93 -12.28 49.72
CA GLU A 53 7.80 -11.19 49.35
C GLU A 53 7.88 -11.06 47.82
N TYR A 54 8.03 -9.84 47.32
CA TYR A 54 8.15 -9.57 45.89
C TYR A 54 9.45 -10.16 45.34
N ASP A 55 9.30 -11.17 44.48
CA ASP A 55 10.37 -11.81 43.73
C ASP A 55 9.83 -12.14 42.33
N PRO A 56 10.09 -11.27 41.33
CA PRO A 56 9.56 -11.46 39.99
C PRO A 56 10.23 -12.64 39.27
N TYR A 57 11.29 -13.24 39.82
CA TYR A 57 11.96 -14.41 39.25
C TYR A 57 11.43 -15.73 39.83
N PHE A 58 10.67 -15.70 40.92
CA PHE A 58 10.19 -16.91 41.57
C PHE A 58 9.28 -17.75 40.66
N ASP A 59 8.41 -17.08 39.92
CA ASP A 59 7.46 -17.70 38.99
C ASP A 59 8.09 -18.16 37.67
N TYR A 60 9.30 -17.69 37.37
CA TYR A 60 10.00 -17.95 36.11
C TYR A 60 11.25 -18.79 36.37
N ASN A 61 11.17 -20.05 35.99
CA ASN A 61 12.31 -20.96 36.16
C ASN A 61 13.54 -20.55 35.33
N ASP A 62 14.70 -21.09 35.73
CA ASP A 62 15.97 -20.85 35.03
C ASP A 62 15.91 -21.20 33.54
N ASP A 63 15.10 -22.19 33.14
CA ASP A 63 14.92 -22.60 31.75
C ASP A 63 14.18 -21.55 30.90
N TRP A 64 13.29 -20.75 31.51
CA TRP A 64 12.65 -19.63 30.84
C TRP A 64 13.61 -18.43 30.73
N ASN A 65 14.35 -18.17 31.82
CA ASN A 65 15.36 -17.12 31.88
C ASN A 65 16.49 -17.37 30.87
N VAL A 66 16.92 -18.62 30.71
CA VAL A 66 17.97 -19.02 29.76
C VAL A 66 17.51 -20.26 29.00
N SER A 67 17.12 -20.06 27.74
CA SER A 67 16.69 -21.15 26.87
C SER A 67 17.71 -21.44 25.78
N TYR A 68 17.95 -22.73 25.52
CA TYR A 68 18.86 -23.21 24.48
C TYR A 68 18.06 -23.83 23.33
N ALA A 69 18.40 -23.45 22.09
CA ALA A 69 17.80 -24.02 20.89
C ALA A 69 18.80 -24.12 19.75
N ASP A 70 18.71 -25.19 18.97
CA ASP A 70 19.50 -25.31 17.74
C ASP A 70 18.77 -24.63 16.58
N ARG A 71 19.49 -23.78 15.84
CA ARG A 71 18.99 -23.17 14.61
C ARG A 71 19.82 -23.64 13.43
N VAL A 72 19.12 -24.08 12.39
CA VAL A 72 19.70 -24.59 11.15
C VAL A 72 19.40 -23.63 10.01
N TYR A 73 20.45 -23.14 9.36
CA TYR A 73 20.35 -22.21 8.26
C TYR A 73 20.79 -22.85 6.95
N PHE A 74 20.13 -22.45 5.87
CA PHE A 74 20.53 -22.78 4.51
C PHE A 74 20.66 -21.50 3.71
N ALA A 75 21.66 -21.46 2.84
CA ALA A 75 21.89 -20.33 1.95
C ALA A 75 21.74 -20.79 0.50
N TYR A 76 21.14 -19.95 -0.35
CA TYR A 76 21.10 -20.17 -1.78
C TYR A 76 22.18 -19.31 -2.43
N SER A 77 23.31 -19.94 -2.78
CA SER A 77 24.45 -19.28 -3.41
C SER A 77 24.20 -19.12 -4.91
N ILE A 78 24.42 -17.92 -5.44
CA ILE A 78 24.27 -17.59 -6.86
C ILE A 78 25.51 -18.10 -7.61
N THR A 79 25.34 -19.06 -8.51
CA THR A 79 26.46 -19.68 -9.27
C THR A 79 26.84 -18.91 -10.52
N ASN A 80 25.91 -18.14 -11.09
CA ASN A 80 26.08 -17.40 -12.34
C ASN A 80 26.17 -15.88 -12.13
N ALA A 81 26.74 -15.44 -11.00
CA ALA A 81 26.80 -14.03 -10.61
C ALA A 81 27.48 -13.14 -11.66
N ASP A 82 28.55 -13.59 -12.30
CA ASP A 82 29.24 -12.82 -13.34
C ASP A 82 28.35 -12.59 -14.57
N ALA A 83 27.64 -13.63 -15.02
CA ALA A 83 26.72 -13.55 -16.16
C ALA A 83 25.52 -12.61 -15.89
N LEU A 84 25.06 -12.55 -14.64
CA LEU A 84 24.02 -11.59 -14.22
C LEU A 84 24.53 -10.14 -14.26
N ASN A 85 25.76 -9.91 -13.80
CA ASN A 85 26.36 -8.59 -13.78
C ASN A 85 26.75 -8.09 -15.19
N SER A 86 27.09 -9.00 -16.12
CA SER A 86 27.38 -8.69 -17.52
C SER A 86 26.14 -8.61 -18.42
N ALA A 87 24.94 -8.85 -17.88
CA ALA A 87 23.68 -8.98 -18.62
C ALA A 87 23.66 -10.10 -19.69
N GLU A 88 24.58 -11.07 -19.59
CA GLU A 88 24.60 -12.28 -20.43
C GLU A 88 23.56 -13.31 -19.96
N ALA A 89 23.14 -13.23 -18.70
CA ALA A 89 22.03 -14.00 -18.13
C ALA A 89 20.97 -13.06 -17.53
N SER A 90 19.69 -13.42 -17.68
CA SER A 90 18.56 -12.67 -17.12
C SER A 90 18.01 -13.28 -15.83
N MET A 91 18.43 -14.50 -15.47
CA MET A 91 17.91 -15.22 -14.31
C MET A 91 19.05 -15.81 -13.46
N PRO A 92 18.98 -15.68 -12.12
CA PRO A 92 19.95 -16.27 -11.23
C PRO A 92 19.80 -17.79 -11.15
N GLU A 93 20.94 -18.48 -11.15
CA GLU A 93 21.05 -19.90 -10.83
C GLU A 93 21.50 -20.05 -9.38
N PHE A 94 20.85 -20.95 -8.65
CA PHE A 94 21.06 -21.11 -7.21
C PHE A 94 21.50 -22.52 -6.85
N THR A 95 22.48 -22.61 -5.96
CA THR A 95 22.87 -23.84 -5.27
C THR A 95 22.55 -23.71 -3.79
N LYS A 96 21.79 -24.67 -3.24
CA LYS A 96 21.52 -24.75 -1.80
C LYS A 96 22.80 -25.17 -1.07
N MET A 97 23.23 -24.38 -0.10
CA MET A 97 24.38 -24.56 0.77
C MET A 97 23.91 -24.69 2.22
N GLY A 98 24.63 -25.47 3.02
CA GLY A 98 24.29 -25.79 4.41
C GLY A 98 24.09 -27.29 4.61
N PRO A 99 23.70 -27.73 5.81
CA PRO A 99 23.20 -26.92 6.92
C PRO A 99 24.29 -26.12 7.63
N PHE A 100 24.03 -24.87 8.03
CA PHE A 100 24.85 -24.14 8.99
C PHE A 100 24.14 -24.16 10.34
N ILE A 101 24.71 -24.83 11.33
CA ILE A 101 24.04 -25.07 12.61
C ILE A 101 24.63 -24.16 13.68
N TYR A 102 23.74 -23.50 14.43
CA TYR A 102 24.10 -22.63 15.54
C TYR A 102 23.35 -23.06 16.79
N ASN A 103 24.08 -23.19 17.90
CA ASN A 103 23.45 -23.25 19.22
C ASN A 103 23.10 -21.82 19.62
N VAL A 104 21.82 -21.56 19.81
CA VAL A 104 21.29 -20.26 20.19
C VAL A 104 20.96 -20.28 21.67
N THR A 105 21.63 -19.42 22.42
CA THR A 105 21.28 -19.17 23.82
C THR A 105 20.49 -17.88 23.87
N THR A 106 19.21 -17.98 24.21
CA THR A 106 18.34 -16.84 24.44
C THR A 106 18.31 -16.55 25.93
N THR A 107 18.69 -15.34 26.32
CA THR A 107 18.65 -14.88 27.71
C THR A 107 17.56 -13.84 27.86
N ARG A 108 16.72 -14.00 28.88
CA ARG A 108 15.65 -13.10 29.27
C ARG A 108 15.95 -12.53 30.65
N GLU A 109 15.82 -11.22 30.78
CA GLU A 109 15.94 -10.49 32.04
C GLU A 109 14.64 -9.76 32.30
N ILE A 110 14.05 -9.98 33.48
CA ILE A 110 12.79 -9.36 33.86
C ILE A 110 13.09 -7.93 34.33
N LEU A 111 12.47 -6.95 33.65
CA LEU A 111 12.64 -5.52 33.91
C LEU A 111 11.56 -4.98 34.83
N ASP A 112 10.31 -5.44 34.64
CA ASP A 112 9.16 -4.95 35.39
C ASP A 112 8.02 -5.97 35.42
N PHE A 113 7.24 -5.93 36.49
CA PHE A 113 6.07 -6.78 36.69
C PHE A 113 4.89 -5.93 37.20
N ASP A 114 3.82 -5.87 36.41
CA ASP A 114 2.57 -5.20 36.76
C ASP A 114 1.54 -6.27 37.17
N SER A 115 1.38 -6.44 38.48
CA SER A 115 0.47 -7.41 39.07
C SER A 115 -1.01 -7.05 38.90
N ASP A 116 -1.33 -5.75 38.77
CA ASP A 116 -2.70 -5.28 38.59
C ASP A 116 -3.18 -5.52 37.15
N ALA A 117 -2.27 -5.34 36.18
CA ALA A 117 -2.53 -5.61 34.76
C ALA A 117 -2.25 -7.07 34.35
N GLY A 118 -1.50 -7.83 35.17
CA GLY A 118 -1.06 -9.18 34.86
C GLY A 118 -0.04 -9.22 33.71
N THR A 119 0.88 -8.26 33.66
CA THR A 119 1.84 -8.12 32.56
C THR A 119 3.29 -8.07 33.04
N ILE A 120 4.17 -8.70 32.27
CA ILE A 120 5.63 -8.69 32.49
C ILE A 120 6.33 -7.95 31.35
N THR A 121 7.32 -7.12 31.71
CA THR A 121 8.26 -6.52 30.77
C THR A 121 9.62 -7.16 30.95
N TYR A 122 10.20 -7.67 29.87
CA TYR A 122 11.52 -8.30 29.88
C TYR A 122 12.37 -7.82 28.71
N SER A 123 13.69 -7.83 28.87
CA SER A 123 14.63 -7.73 27.76
C SER A 123 15.12 -9.11 27.35
N GLU A 124 15.15 -9.36 26.05
CA GLU A 124 15.64 -10.60 25.47
C GLU A 124 16.83 -10.31 24.56
N TYR A 125 17.88 -11.12 24.67
CA TYR A 125 18.95 -11.15 23.69
C TYR A 125 19.32 -12.58 23.32
N ASP A 126 19.63 -12.77 22.04
CA ASP A 126 20.07 -14.03 21.48
C ASP A 126 21.58 -14.01 21.25
N SER A 127 22.28 -15.06 21.67
CA SER A 127 23.67 -15.31 21.30
C SER A 127 23.77 -16.55 20.40
N PHE A 128 24.50 -16.42 19.30
CA PHE A 128 24.61 -17.45 18.27
C PHE A 128 26.04 -18.00 18.28
N ALA A 129 26.20 -19.26 18.68
CA ALA A 129 27.47 -19.97 18.60
C ALA A 129 27.41 -20.99 17.47
N TRP A 130 28.32 -20.90 16.50
CA TRP A 130 28.42 -21.90 15.44
C TRP A 130 28.81 -23.25 16.03
N CYS A 131 28.10 -24.30 15.64
CA CYS A 131 28.30 -25.65 16.12
C CYS A 131 28.89 -26.53 15.00
N GLU A 132 30.22 -26.70 15.02
CA GLU A 132 30.97 -27.49 14.04
C GLU A 132 30.55 -28.98 14.05
N ASP A 133 30.33 -29.54 15.24
CA ASP A 133 30.05 -30.96 15.43
C ASP A 133 28.56 -31.31 15.41
N CYS A 134 27.68 -30.34 15.17
CA CYS A 134 26.25 -30.57 15.13
C CYS A 134 25.82 -31.28 13.85
N VAL A 135 24.75 -32.06 13.97
CA VAL A 135 24.15 -32.83 12.86
C VAL A 135 22.69 -32.44 12.74
N TRP A 136 22.26 -32.20 11.51
CA TRP A 136 20.87 -32.00 11.15
C TRP A 136 20.35 -33.20 10.36
N VAL A 137 19.16 -33.68 10.69
CA VAL A 137 18.51 -34.78 9.98
C VAL A 137 17.68 -34.21 8.84
N ASP A 138 17.95 -34.64 7.62
CA ASP A 138 17.20 -34.20 6.44
C ASP A 138 15.80 -34.84 6.33
N ASP A 139 15.00 -34.37 5.37
CA ASP A 139 13.64 -34.88 5.13
C ASP A 139 13.62 -36.38 4.74
N ASP A 140 14.74 -36.90 4.24
CA ASP A 140 14.94 -38.31 3.87
C ASP A 140 15.49 -39.15 5.05
N GLY A 141 15.71 -38.53 6.21
CA GLY A 141 16.19 -39.17 7.44
C GLY A 141 17.71 -39.37 7.51
N ASN A 142 18.48 -38.68 6.68
CA ASN A 142 19.94 -38.75 6.69
C ASN A 142 20.56 -37.67 7.58
N ASP A 143 21.62 -38.06 8.27
CA ASP A 143 22.44 -37.17 9.08
C ASP A 143 23.36 -36.32 8.18
N VAL A 144 23.20 -35.00 8.26
CA VAL A 144 24.03 -34.02 7.53
C VAL A 144 24.77 -33.14 8.55
N ALA A 145 26.09 -33.16 8.50
CA ALA A 145 26.94 -32.37 9.39
C ALA A 145 26.83 -30.87 9.08
N SER A 146 27.07 -30.02 10.10
CA SER A 146 27.16 -28.58 9.88
C SER A 146 28.30 -28.24 8.92
N GLU A 147 27.99 -27.38 7.96
CA GLU A 147 28.96 -26.70 7.12
C GLU A 147 29.78 -25.69 7.92
N SER A 148 30.98 -25.40 7.43
CA SER A 148 31.92 -24.46 8.07
C SER A 148 31.35 -23.04 8.15
N GLY A 149 31.52 -22.38 9.29
CA GLY A 149 31.20 -20.96 9.45
C GLY A 149 32.02 -20.02 8.55
N THR A 150 33.07 -20.52 7.88
CA THR A 150 33.91 -19.77 6.94
C THR A 150 33.58 -20.05 5.47
N THR A 151 32.52 -20.80 5.18
CA THR A 151 32.13 -21.10 3.79
C THR A 151 31.69 -19.83 3.06
N GLU A 152 32.33 -19.57 1.92
CA GLU A 152 31.99 -18.41 1.09
C GLU A 152 30.67 -18.65 0.34
N ILE A 153 29.78 -17.65 0.37
CA ILE A 153 28.49 -17.67 -0.31
C ILE A 153 28.38 -16.43 -1.19
N SER A 154 28.05 -16.65 -2.47
CA SER A 154 27.77 -15.56 -3.39
C SER A 154 26.28 -15.23 -3.34
N ASN A 155 25.93 -13.99 -3.03
CA ASN A 155 24.53 -13.54 -2.98
C ASN A 155 24.41 -12.07 -3.38
N MET A 156 23.18 -11.57 -3.45
CA MET A 156 22.91 -10.17 -3.70
C MET A 156 23.53 -9.28 -2.63
N ASN A 157 24.10 -8.16 -3.05
CA ASN A 157 24.60 -7.16 -2.11
C ASN A 157 23.43 -6.37 -1.50
N ILE A 158 23.00 -6.77 -0.29
CA ILE A 158 21.84 -6.22 0.41
C ILE A 158 22.03 -4.72 0.72
N LEU A 159 23.23 -4.31 1.15
CA LEU A 159 23.53 -2.92 1.49
C LEU A 159 23.51 -2.01 0.24
N TRP A 160 24.06 -2.49 -0.88
CA TRP A 160 24.09 -1.74 -2.12
C TRP A 160 22.70 -1.60 -2.75
N ASN A 161 21.91 -2.67 -2.76
CA ASN A 161 20.58 -2.64 -3.40
C ASN A 161 19.59 -1.74 -2.66
N THR A 162 19.64 -1.70 -1.32
CA THR A 162 18.83 -0.76 -0.53
C THR A 162 19.22 0.70 -0.80
N GLN A 163 20.52 0.99 -0.89
CA GLN A 163 21.03 2.31 -1.27
C GLN A 163 20.64 2.71 -2.69
N ARG A 164 20.64 1.77 -3.65
CA ARG A 164 20.14 2.05 -5.02
C ARG A 164 18.67 2.43 -5.04
N ILE A 165 17.82 1.73 -4.28
CA ILE A 165 16.39 2.08 -4.17
C ILE A 165 16.22 3.46 -3.53
N ALA A 166 16.97 3.76 -2.46
CA ALA A 166 16.96 5.09 -1.85
C ALA A 166 17.49 6.18 -2.81
N GLY A 167 18.50 5.88 -3.62
CA GLY A 167 19.02 6.78 -4.66
C GLY A 167 18.10 6.97 -5.86
N ILE A 168 17.22 6.01 -6.16
CA ILE A 168 16.17 6.18 -7.18
C ILE A 168 15.10 7.17 -6.70
N ALA A 169 14.83 7.23 -5.39
CA ALA A 169 13.88 8.20 -4.84
C ALA A 169 14.29 9.66 -5.14
N THR A 170 15.59 9.98 -5.08
CA THR A 170 16.07 11.31 -5.48
C THR A 170 16.02 11.53 -6.99
N GLY A 171 16.15 10.46 -7.80
CA GLY A 171 15.97 10.52 -9.26
C GLY A 171 14.52 10.84 -9.70
N ILE A 172 13.53 10.37 -8.94
CA ILE A 172 12.10 10.66 -9.21
C ILE A 172 11.80 12.15 -9.00
N GLU A 173 12.41 12.80 -8.01
CA GLU A 173 12.24 14.25 -7.78
C GLU A 173 12.69 15.07 -9.00
N TYR A 174 13.80 14.69 -9.64
CA TYR A 174 14.25 15.37 -10.86
C TYR A 174 13.31 15.15 -12.05
N GLY A 175 12.77 13.94 -12.23
CA GLY A 175 11.80 13.63 -13.29
C GLY A 175 10.51 14.46 -13.18
N GLU A 176 10.01 14.64 -11.95
CA GLU A 176 8.84 15.48 -11.69
C GLU A 176 9.10 16.95 -12.02
N ILE A 177 10.28 17.48 -11.67
CA ILE A 177 10.67 18.86 -12.00
C ILE A 177 10.72 19.08 -13.51
N PHE A 178 11.31 18.16 -14.27
CA PHE A 178 11.36 18.27 -15.74
C PHE A 178 9.98 18.18 -16.38
N ALA A 179 9.11 17.28 -15.90
CA ALA A 179 7.74 17.17 -16.40
C ALA A 179 6.90 18.43 -16.09
N LYS A 180 7.00 18.97 -14.87
CA LYS A 180 6.34 20.23 -14.47
C LYS A 180 6.83 21.42 -15.30
N ALA A 181 8.15 21.52 -15.53
CA ALA A 181 8.73 22.57 -16.37
C ALA A 181 8.25 22.46 -17.82
N GLY A 182 8.20 21.24 -18.38
CA GLY A 182 7.68 20.99 -19.72
C GLY A 182 6.20 21.34 -19.87
N TYR A 183 5.37 20.97 -18.89
CA TYR A 183 3.95 21.35 -18.87
C TYR A 183 3.76 22.87 -18.78
N ALA A 184 4.49 23.54 -17.88
CA ALA A 184 4.44 24.99 -17.74
C ALA A 184 4.89 25.71 -19.02
N GLN A 185 5.93 25.22 -19.69
CA GLN A 185 6.39 25.76 -20.97
C GLN A 185 5.33 25.59 -22.06
N MET A 186 4.70 24.43 -22.18
CA MET A 186 3.64 24.20 -23.16
C MET A 186 2.41 25.07 -22.90
N MET A 187 2.04 25.27 -21.64
CA MET A 187 0.96 26.19 -21.27
C MET A 187 1.30 27.64 -21.62
N LEU A 188 2.54 28.08 -21.39
CA LEU A 188 3.01 29.41 -21.80
C LEU A 188 3.03 29.58 -23.32
N ILE A 189 3.48 28.57 -24.07
CA ILE A 189 3.44 28.59 -25.53
C ILE A 189 2.00 28.68 -26.02
N ASN A 190 1.08 27.89 -25.45
CA ASN A 190 -0.33 27.93 -25.81
C ASN A 190 -0.98 29.30 -25.50
N ASP A 191 -0.64 29.90 -24.36
CA ASP A 191 -1.12 31.25 -23.99
C ASP A 191 -0.60 32.30 -24.98
N MET A 192 0.69 32.25 -25.33
CA MET A 192 1.31 33.17 -26.29
C MET A 192 0.81 32.98 -27.73
N GLN A 193 0.51 31.75 -28.14
CA GLN A 193 0.09 31.45 -29.52
C GLN A 193 -1.42 31.62 -29.75
N ASN A 194 -2.26 31.30 -28.76
CA ASN A 194 -3.70 31.26 -28.97
C ASN A 194 -4.42 32.36 -28.21
N ARG A 195 -4.02 32.67 -26.97
CA ARG A 195 -4.75 33.64 -26.15
C ARG A 195 -4.42 35.08 -26.51
N ALA A 196 -3.15 35.43 -26.65
CA ALA A 196 -2.78 36.81 -27.02
C ALA A 196 -3.34 37.22 -28.40
N PRO A 197 -3.23 36.39 -29.46
CA PRO A 197 -3.80 36.75 -30.76
C PRO A 197 -5.33 36.74 -30.78
N SER A 198 -6.00 35.88 -30.02
CA SER A 198 -7.47 35.90 -29.93
C SER A 198 -8.00 37.15 -29.22
N ILE A 199 -7.30 37.65 -28.20
CA ILE A 199 -7.65 38.93 -27.56
C ILE A 199 -7.52 40.07 -28.57
N TRP A 200 -6.40 40.16 -29.29
CA TRP A 200 -6.21 41.23 -30.28
C TRP A 200 -7.21 41.17 -31.43
N ALA A 201 -7.50 39.97 -31.93
CA ALA A 201 -8.53 39.78 -32.95
C ALA A 201 -9.92 40.21 -32.43
N SER A 202 -10.24 39.92 -31.17
CA SER A 202 -11.52 40.32 -30.56
C SER A 202 -11.61 41.84 -30.37
N GLU A 203 -10.53 42.49 -29.91
CA GLU A 203 -10.46 43.95 -29.78
C GLU A 203 -10.58 44.66 -31.15
N GLU A 204 -9.96 44.11 -32.20
CA GLU A 204 -10.07 44.65 -33.55
C GLU A 204 -11.50 44.54 -34.09
N ILE A 205 -12.16 43.40 -33.89
CA ILE A 205 -13.56 43.19 -34.29
C ILE A 205 -14.50 44.14 -33.54
N ASP A 206 -14.30 44.36 -32.25
CA ASP A 206 -15.11 45.29 -31.44
C ASP A 206 -14.99 46.74 -31.94
N LEU A 207 -13.85 47.12 -32.50
CA LEU A 207 -13.65 48.43 -33.14
C LEU A 207 -14.28 48.53 -34.55
N MET A 208 -14.41 47.42 -35.27
CA MET A 208 -15.00 47.41 -36.62
C MET A 208 -16.52 47.57 -36.62
N VAL A 209 -17.22 47.03 -35.61
CA VAL A 209 -18.70 47.07 -35.53
C VAL A 209 -19.26 48.50 -35.47
N PRO A 210 -18.77 49.42 -34.60
CA PRO A 210 -19.22 50.81 -34.61
C PRO A 210 -18.90 51.54 -35.93
N GLY A 211 -17.76 51.22 -36.56
CA GLY A 211 -17.40 51.76 -37.87
C GLY A 211 -18.36 51.34 -38.98
N ALA A 212 -18.79 50.08 -38.97
CA ALA A 212 -19.79 49.56 -39.90
C ALA A 212 -21.17 50.20 -39.69
N SER A 213 -21.59 50.40 -38.43
CA SER A 213 -22.83 51.14 -38.13
C SER A 213 -22.78 52.57 -38.69
N ALA A 214 -21.68 53.29 -38.44
CA ALA A 214 -21.50 54.66 -38.94
C ALA A 214 -21.52 54.74 -40.49
N ALA A 215 -21.02 53.72 -41.18
CA ALA A 215 -21.09 53.62 -42.63
C ALA A 215 -22.51 53.32 -43.14
N LEU A 216 -23.27 52.47 -42.45
CA LEU A 216 -24.67 52.18 -42.77
C LEU A 216 -25.57 53.40 -42.52
N GLN A 217 -25.33 54.17 -41.46
CA GLN A 217 -26.04 55.43 -41.23
C GLN A 217 -25.78 56.44 -42.37
N GLN A 218 -24.54 56.52 -42.86
CA GLN A 218 -24.20 57.34 -44.04
C GLN A 218 -24.86 56.84 -45.33
N ALA A 219 -25.14 55.54 -45.42
CA ALA A 219 -25.91 54.95 -46.53
C ALA A 219 -27.43 55.21 -46.43
N GLY A 220 -27.89 55.89 -45.37
CA GLY A 220 -29.28 56.36 -45.22
C GLY A 220 -30.16 55.51 -44.31
N TYR A 221 -29.59 54.55 -43.57
CA TYR A 221 -30.31 53.81 -42.52
C TYR A 221 -30.41 54.65 -41.24
N ASP A 222 -31.48 54.46 -40.45
CA ASP A 222 -31.56 55.02 -39.10
C ASP A 222 -30.59 54.31 -38.15
N GLU A 223 -30.20 55.00 -37.07
CA GLU A 223 -29.20 54.54 -36.11
C GLU A 223 -29.52 53.15 -35.52
N ALA A 224 -30.79 52.90 -35.16
CA ALA A 224 -31.19 51.62 -34.56
C ALA A 224 -31.11 50.46 -35.56
N THR A 225 -31.51 50.69 -36.81
CA THR A 225 -31.39 49.69 -37.89
C THR A 225 -29.92 49.47 -38.27
N ALA A 226 -29.11 50.52 -38.33
CA ALA A 226 -27.69 50.45 -38.65
C ALA A 226 -26.90 49.67 -37.59
N ASP A 227 -27.16 49.92 -36.30
CA ASP A 227 -26.52 49.19 -35.20
C ASP A 227 -26.91 47.70 -35.20
N ALA A 228 -28.16 47.38 -35.51
CA ALA A 228 -28.62 45.99 -35.60
C ALA A 228 -28.00 45.23 -36.78
N MET A 229 -27.68 45.91 -37.88
CA MET A 229 -27.12 45.31 -39.09
C MET A 229 -25.58 45.30 -39.11
N ALA A 230 -24.93 46.16 -38.33
CA ALA A 230 -23.47 46.32 -38.31
C ALA A 230 -22.69 45.01 -38.04
N PRO A 231 -23.08 44.13 -37.09
CA PRO A 231 -22.39 42.87 -36.86
C PRO A 231 -22.39 41.95 -38.09
N ALA A 232 -23.53 41.84 -38.78
CA ALA A 232 -23.65 41.04 -40.00
C ALA A 232 -22.86 41.67 -41.17
N ALA A 233 -22.81 43.00 -41.25
CA ALA A 233 -22.05 43.71 -42.27
C ALA A 233 -20.53 43.52 -42.10
N VAL A 234 -20.02 43.48 -40.86
CA VAL A 234 -18.60 43.20 -40.58
C VAL A 234 -18.23 41.78 -41.02
N LEU A 235 -19.06 40.78 -40.69
CA LEU A 235 -18.83 39.38 -41.10
C LEU A 235 -18.92 39.21 -42.61
N GLN A 236 -19.87 39.87 -43.26
CA GLN A 236 -19.97 39.87 -44.72
C GLN A 236 -18.73 40.48 -45.37
N GLY A 237 -18.26 41.64 -44.90
CA GLY A 237 -17.04 42.26 -45.41
C GLY A 237 -15.79 41.40 -45.20
N ALA A 238 -15.70 40.70 -44.06
CA ALA A 238 -14.62 39.74 -43.80
C ALA A 238 -14.69 38.53 -44.74
N TYR A 239 -15.89 37.99 -44.99
CA TYR A 239 -16.12 36.89 -45.93
C TYR A 239 -15.74 37.29 -47.36
N ASP A 240 -16.17 38.47 -47.82
CA ASP A 240 -15.88 38.98 -49.16
C ASP A 240 -14.37 39.16 -49.37
N ASN A 241 -13.65 39.65 -48.35
CA ASN A 241 -12.22 39.81 -48.37
C ASN A 241 -11.48 38.45 -48.41
N TRP A 242 -11.97 37.48 -47.62
CA TRP A 242 -11.45 36.10 -47.67
C TRP A 242 -11.73 35.45 -49.03
N LEU A 243 -12.93 35.61 -49.59
CA LEU A 243 -13.32 35.05 -50.89
C LEU A 243 -12.42 35.58 -52.01
N ALA A 244 -12.13 36.89 -51.98
CA ALA A 244 -11.22 37.54 -52.93
C ALA A 244 -9.78 37.00 -52.87
N GLN A 245 -9.36 36.42 -51.75
CA GLN A 245 -8.00 35.91 -51.54
C GLN A 245 -7.91 34.37 -51.62
N SER A 246 -9.01 33.66 -51.40
CA SER A 246 -9.03 32.19 -51.27
C SER A 246 -9.12 31.46 -52.61
N GLY A 247 -9.69 32.10 -53.64
CA GLY A 247 -9.99 31.44 -54.91
C GLY A 247 -11.09 30.38 -54.82
N ALA A 248 -11.85 30.38 -53.71
CA ALA A 248 -13.02 29.52 -53.54
C ALA A 248 -14.23 30.07 -54.31
N ASP A 249 -15.19 29.20 -54.61
CA ASP A 249 -16.49 29.62 -55.15
C ASP A 249 -17.32 30.29 -54.06
N ASP A 250 -18.08 31.32 -54.43
CA ASP A 250 -18.95 32.07 -53.52
C ASP A 250 -20.09 31.18 -53.00
N ALA A 251 -20.15 31.02 -51.68
CA ALA A 251 -21.18 30.26 -50.98
C ALA A 251 -22.34 31.15 -50.53
N SER A 252 -22.24 32.47 -50.71
CA SER A 252 -23.22 33.50 -50.33
C SER A 252 -23.85 33.27 -48.95
N PRO A 253 -23.04 33.20 -47.88
CA PRO A 253 -23.54 32.97 -46.53
C PRO A 253 -24.41 34.14 -46.05
N ASP A 254 -25.50 33.83 -45.34
CA ASP A 254 -26.32 34.83 -44.66
C ASP A 254 -25.94 34.92 -43.17
N PHE A 255 -25.37 36.06 -42.79
CA PHE A 255 -24.94 36.33 -41.42
C PHE A 255 -26.01 37.01 -40.55
N ALA A 256 -27.18 37.37 -41.09
CA ALA A 256 -28.18 38.14 -40.35
C ALA A 256 -28.68 37.44 -39.07
N ALA A 257 -28.80 36.11 -39.09
CA ALA A 257 -29.25 35.33 -37.94
C ALA A 257 -28.10 34.81 -37.04
N SER A 258 -26.87 34.75 -37.56
CA SER A 258 -25.74 34.10 -36.90
C SER A 258 -24.69 35.07 -36.37
N ALA A 259 -24.69 36.33 -36.83
CA ALA A 259 -23.68 37.32 -36.47
C ALA A 259 -23.58 37.55 -34.96
N GLN A 260 -24.71 37.63 -34.26
CA GLN A 260 -24.73 37.82 -32.81
C GLN A 260 -24.04 36.65 -32.09
N SER A 261 -24.38 35.42 -32.49
CA SER A 261 -23.81 34.22 -31.87
C SER A 261 -22.32 34.04 -32.19
N ILE A 262 -21.91 34.38 -33.42
CA ILE A 262 -20.52 34.25 -33.86
C ILE A 262 -19.61 35.28 -33.19
N LEU A 263 -20.08 36.51 -33.02
CA LEU A 263 -19.27 37.62 -32.51
C LEU A 263 -19.27 37.74 -30.98
N TYR A 264 -20.37 37.37 -30.33
CA TYR A 264 -20.56 37.67 -28.90
C TYR A 264 -20.83 36.45 -28.02
N ASP A 265 -21.36 35.35 -28.57
CA ASP A 265 -21.74 34.17 -27.78
C ASP A 265 -20.80 32.96 -27.95
N ALA A 266 -19.81 33.04 -28.83
CA ALA A 266 -18.82 32.00 -29.03
C ALA A 266 -17.78 32.04 -27.90
N VAL A 267 -18.05 31.29 -26.81
CA VAL A 267 -17.13 31.02 -25.69
C VAL A 267 -16.56 29.61 -25.80
#